data_AF-W0RKA5-F1
#
_entry.id   AF-W0RKA5-F1
#
_cell.length_a   1.000
_cell.length_b   1.000
_cell.length_c   1.000
_cell.angle_alpha   90.00
_cell.angle_beta   90.00
_cell.angle_gamma   90.00
#
_symmetry.space_group_name_H-M   'P 1'
#
loop_
_entity.id
_entity.type
_entity.pdbx_description
1 polymer ?
#
loop_
_entity_poly.entity_id
_entity_poly.type
_entity_poly.pdbx_seq_one_letter_code
_entity_poly.pdbx_strand_id
1 'polypeptide(L)'
;MPLWDKVKQELDRAGRAAQDALDEGRVRLEAFRARQHADRAAQALGYALFRARTGGSDLDAQAYERLSATLARHEAEATKLETQLDDIQGRRKAGYPEEGPADTESSAASGTTPPSEPPPSADTVSPTDTGPT
;
A
#
# COMPACT_ATOMS: atom_id res chain seq x y z
N MET A 1 7.93 -45.28 -15.50
CA MET A 1 9.29 -44.71 -15.65
C MET A 1 9.36 -43.55 -14.67
N PRO A 2 10.13 -43.68 -13.58
CA PRO A 2 10.06 -42.78 -12.44
C PRO A 2 10.40 -41.31 -12.76
N LEU A 3 11.13 -41.05 -13.86
CA LEU A 3 11.44 -39.70 -14.34
C LEU A 3 10.23 -38.94 -14.88
N TRP A 4 9.33 -39.61 -15.61
CA TRP A 4 8.13 -38.95 -16.17
C TRP A 4 7.11 -38.61 -15.07
N ASP A 5 6.99 -39.49 -14.07
CA ASP A 5 6.10 -39.29 -12.93
C ASP A 5 6.53 -38.09 -12.07
N LYS A 6 7.85 -37.89 -11.91
CA LYS A 6 8.41 -36.73 -11.20
C LYS A 6 8.17 -35.40 -11.92
N VAL A 7 8.38 -35.35 -13.22
CA VAL A 7 8.10 -34.15 -14.04
C VAL A 7 6.61 -33.78 -13.96
N LYS A 8 5.72 -34.77 -14.03
CA LYS A 8 4.27 -34.54 -13.88
C LYS A 8 3.93 -34.00 -12.49
N GLN A 9 4.52 -34.55 -11.44
CA GLN A 9 4.30 -34.11 -10.06
C GLN A 9 4.80 -32.67 -9.83
N GLU A 10 5.94 -32.30 -10.41
CA GLU A 10 6.48 -30.94 -10.35
C GLU A 10 5.62 -29.95 -11.15
N LEU A 11 5.11 -30.35 -12.32
CA LEU A 11 4.19 -29.53 -13.11
C LEU A 11 2.85 -29.32 -12.40
N ASP A 12 2.28 -30.36 -11.80
CA ASP A 12 1.04 -30.26 -11.02
C ASP A 12 1.22 -29.35 -9.81
N ARG A 13 2.39 -29.41 -9.14
CA ARG A 13 2.74 -28.53 -8.02
C ARG A 13 2.94 -27.08 -8.46
N ALA A 14 3.64 -26.86 -9.57
CA ALA A 14 3.83 -25.54 -10.15
C ALA A 14 2.51 -24.94 -10.67
N GLY A 15 1.64 -25.74 -11.26
CA GLY A 15 0.31 -25.33 -11.72
C GLY A 15 -0.59 -24.87 -10.59
N ARG A 16 -0.62 -25.62 -9.47
CA ARG A 16 -1.35 -25.21 -8.26
C ARG A 16 -0.79 -23.93 -7.66
N ALA A 17 0.54 -23.82 -7.54
CA ALA A 17 1.18 -22.62 -7.03
C ALA A 17 0.90 -21.38 -7.91
N ALA A 18 0.87 -21.55 -9.23
CA ALA A 18 0.53 -20.48 -10.16
C ALA A 18 -0.93 -20.03 -10.01
N GLN A 19 -1.87 -20.97 -9.86
CA GLN A 19 -3.28 -20.66 -9.60
C GLN A 19 -3.46 -19.89 -8.29
N ASP A 20 -2.84 -20.38 -7.21
CA ASP A 20 -2.88 -19.72 -5.90
C ASP A 20 -2.30 -18.30 -5.95
N ALA A 21 -1.24 -18.09 -6.73
CA ALA A 21 -0.62 -16.77 -6.93
C ALA A 21 -1.52 -15.82 -7.74
N LEU A 22 -2.22 -16.31 -8.76
CA LEU A 22 -3.17 -15.53 -9.54
C LEU A 22 -4.38 -15.10 -8.70
N ASP A 23 -4.91 -16.02 -7.89
CA ASP A 23 -6.05 -15.73 -7.01
C ASP A 23 -5.67 -14.70 -5.94
N GLU A 24 -4.49 -14.82 -5.33
CA GLU A 24 -3.98 -13.78 -4.41
C GLU A 24 -3.77 -12.44 -5.14
N GLY A 25 -3.18 -12.46 -6.34
CA GLY A 25 -2.98 -11.25 -7.14
C GLY A 25 -4.29 -10.52 -7.41
N ARG A 26 -5.37 -11.27 -7.67
CA ARG A 26 -6.72 -10.72 -7.81
C ARG A 26 -7.22 -10.09 -6.52
N VAL A 27 -7.17 -10.81 -5.40
CA VAL A 27 -7.62 -10.29 -4.10
C VAL A 27 -6.84 -9.04 -3.70
N ARG A 28 -5.53 -9.02 -3.93
CA ARG A 28 -4.65 -7.87 -3.67
C ARG A 28 -5.03 -6.65 -4.50
N LEU A 29 -5.33 -6.84 -5.78
CA LEU A 29 -5.79 -5.78 -6.67
C LEU A 29 -7.16 -5.23 -6.24
N GLU A 30 -8.08 -6.12 -5.86
CA GLU A 30 -9.40 -5.74 -5.37
C GLU A 30 -9.29 -4.95 -4.04
N ALA A 31 -8.45 -5.40 -3.10
CA ALA A 31 -8.18 -4.70 -1.84
C ALA A 31 -7.65 -3.28 -2.10
N PHE A 32 -6.67 -3.16 -3.00
CA PHE A 32 -6.09 -1.87 -3.36
C PHE A 32 -7.12 -0.92 -3.98
N ARG A 33 -7.98 -1.42 -4.88
CA ARG A 33 -9.06 -0.62 -5.47
C ARG A 33 -10.09 -0.19 -4.45
N ALA A 34 -10.51 -1.09 -3.56
CA ALA A 34 -11.44 -0.77 -2.47
C ALA A 34 -10.85 0.34 -1.58
N ARG A 35 -9.57 0.25 -1.24
CA ARG A 35 -8.87 1.28 -0.48
C ARG A 35 -8.84 2.62 -1.19
N GLN A 36 -8.52 2.64 -2.49
CA GLN A 36 -8.59 3.87 -3.29
C GLN A 36 -10.00 4.50 -3.32
N HIS A 37 -11.05 3.68 -3.36
CA HIS A 37 -12.43 4.17 -3.29
C HIS A 37 -12.75 4.78 -1.94
N ALA A 38 -12.29 4.15 -0.83
CA ALA A 38 -12.42 4.71 0.51
C ALA A 38 -11.67 6.05 0.62
N ASP A 39 -10.41 6.11 0.18
CA ASP A 39 -9.60 7.32 0.25
C ASP A 39 -10.23 8.48 -0.55
N ARG A 40 -10.77 8.20 -1.74
CA ARG A 40 -11.48 9.22 -2.54
C ARG A 40 -12.78 9.68 -1.86
N ALA A 41 -13.53 8.77 -1.25
CA ALA A 41 -14.74 9.12 -0.51
C ALA A 41 -14.40 9.98 0.73
N ALA A 42 -13.32 9.66 1.42
CA ALA A 42 -12.81 10.43 2.56
C ALA A 42 -12.38 11.84 2.14
N GLN A 43 -11.64 11.96 1.03
CA GLN A 43 -11.28 13.25 0.45
C GLN A 43 -12.50 14.08 0.07
N ALA A 44 -13.52 13.46 -0.57
CA ALA A 44 -14.76 14.14 -0.94
C ALA A 44 -15.53 14.65 0.28
N LEU A 45 -15.67 13.82 1.32
CA LEU A 45 -16.32 14.20 2.57
C LEU A 45 -15.55 15.33 3.27
N GLY A 46 -14.23 15.21 3.38
CA GLY A 46 -13.37 16.21 4.00
C GLY A 46 -13.41 17.54 3.27
N TYR A 47 -13.36 17.54 1.93
CA TYR A 47 -13.48 18.76 1.13
C TYR A 47 -14.86 19.40 1.28
N ALA A 48 -15.95 18.61 1.31
CA ALA A 48 -17.29 19.12 1.50
C ALA A 48 -17.47 19.81 2.87
N LEU A 49 -16.95 19.19 3.94
CA LEU A 49 -16.95 19.77 5.29
C LEU A 49 -16.10 21.04 5.36
N PHE A 50 -14.89 21.01 4.81
CA PHE A 50 -14.01 22.18 4.75
C PHE A 50 -14.70 23.34 4.03
N ARG A 51 -15.26 23.09 2.84
CA ARG A 51 -15.95 24.11 2.05
C ARG A 51 -17.13 24.71 2.79
N ALA A 52 -17.99 23.88 3.40
CA ALA A 52 -19.11 24.36 4.19
C ALA A 52 -18.62 25.29 5.31
N ARG A 53 -17.63 24.82 6.08
CA ARG A 53 -17.07 25.58 7.20
C ARG A 53 -16.46 26.91 6.77
N THR A 54 -15.74 26.95 5.65
CA THR A 54 -15.19 28.19 5.09
C THR A 54 -16.27 29.16 4.58
N GLY A 55 -17.42 28.64 4.17
CA GLY A 55 -18.59 29.43 3.79
C GLY A 55 -19.41 29.93 4.98
N GLY A 56 -19.04 29.59 6.21
CA GLY A 56 -19.77 29.96 7.42
C GLY A 56 -21.06 29.15 7.63
N SER A 57 -21.21 28.02 6.93
CA SER A 57 -22.35 27.11 7.09
C SER A 57 -21.88 25.71 7.49
N ASP A 58 -22.80 24.88 7.96
CA ASP A 58 -22.53 23.46 8.12
C ASP A 58 -22.87 22.69 6.84
N LEU A 59 -22.30 21.49 6.72
CA LEU A 59 -22.64 20.60 5.62
C LEU A 59 -24.08 20.11 5.80
N ASP A 60 -24.85 20.15 4.71
CA ASP A 60 -26.21 19.61 4.68
C ASP A 60 -26.26 18.18 5.23
N ALA A 61 -27.22 17.90 6.12
CA ALA A 61 -27.31 16.63 6.83
C ALA A 61 -27.49 15.44 5.88
N GLN A 62 -28.29 15.61 4.82
CA GLN A 62 -28.50 14.57 3.82
C GLN A 62 -27.24 14.35 2.97
N ALA A 63 -26.50 15.42 2.63
CA ALA A 63 -25.21 15.32 1.96
C ALA A 63 -24.17 14.60 2.83
N TYR A 64 -24.09 14.94 4.11
CA TYR A 64 -23.21 14.27 5.08
C TYR A 64 -23.53 12.78 5.19
N GLU A 65 -24.80 12.41 5.35
CA GLU A 65 -25.23 11.02 5.47
C GLU A 65 -24.85 10.21 4.23
N ARG A 66 -25.10 10.72 3.02
CA ARG A 66 -24.73 10.02 1.77
C ARG A 66 -23.22 9.81 1.63
N LEU A 67 -22.43 10.86 1.92
CA LEU A 67 -20.97 10.81 1.79
C LEU A 67 -20.34 9.89 2.84
N SER A 68 -20.79 9.99 4.09
CA SER A 68 -20.32 9.12 5.18
C SER A 68 -20.74 7.66 4.97
N ALA A 69 -21.95 7.39 4.50
CA ALA A 69 -22.38 6.03 4.14
C ALA A 69 -21.55 5.44 2.99
N THR A 70 -21.21 6.26 1.99
CA THR A 70 -20.34 5.85 0.87
C THR A 70 -18.94 5.51 1.35
N LEU A 71 -18.36 6.35 2.22
CA LEU A 71 -17.07 6.09 2.85
C LEU A 71 -17.10 4.78 3.64
N ALA A 72 -18.07 4.64 4.55
CA ALA A 72 -18.21 3.46 5.40
C ALA A 72 -18.33 2.17 4.60
N ARG A 73 -19.07 2.19 3.48
CA ARG A 73 -19.18 1.04 2.59
C ARG A 73 -17.82 0.62 2.01
N HIS A 74 -17.05 1.59 1.49
CA HIS A 74 -15.76 1.28 0.88
C HIS A 74 -14.69 0.90 1.91
N GLU A 75 -14.73 1.47 3.11
CA GLU A 75 -13.90 1.03 4.23
C GLU A 75 -14.21 -0.42 4.62
N ALA A 76 -15.49 -0.78 4.76
CA ALA A 76 -15.88 -2.15 5.08
C ALA A 76 -15.44 -3.16 4.00
N GLU A 77 -15.56 -2.78 2.72
CA GLU A 77 -15.07 -3.58 1.60
C GLU A 77 -13.54 -3.74 1.65
N ALA A 78 -12.80 -2.66 1.89
CA ALA A 78 -11.35 -2.69 1.99
C ALA A 78 -10.89 -3.59 3.14
N THR A 79 -11.44 -3.40 4.35
CA THR A 79 -11.10 -4.22 5.52
C THR A 79 -11.40 -5.69 5.29
N LYS A 80 -12.52 -6.03 4.64
CA LYS A 80 -12.85 -7.41 4.31
C LYS A 80 -11.81 -8.04 3.37
N LEU A 81 -11.41 -7.32 2.32
CA LEU A 81 -10.44 -7.81 1.35
C LEU A 81 -9.02 -7.88 1.93
N GLU A 82 -8.64 -6.92 2.78
CA GLU A 82 -7.40 -6.93 3.55
C GLU A 82 -7.34 -8.16 4.48
N THR A 83 -8.42 -8.44 5.23
CA THR A 83 -8.52 -9.64 6.09
C THR A 83 -8.37 -10.93 5.28
N GLN A 84 -9.03 -11.03 4.12
CA GLN A 84 -8.91 -12.20 3.25
C GLN A 84 -7.49 -12.40 2.72
N LEU A 85 -6.79 -11.29 2.43
CA LEU A 85 -5.41 -11.32 1.97
C LEU A 85 -4.47 -11.81 3.09
N ASP A 86 -4.66 -11.32 4.31
CA ASP A 86 -3.92 -11.78 5.49
C ASP A 86 -4.15 -13.28 5.75
N ASP A 87 -5.38 -13.76 5.60
CA ASP A 87 -5.72 -15.19 5.72
C ASP A 87 -5.04 -16.05 4.64
N ILE A 88 -4.99 -15.57 3.39
CA ILE A 88 -4.30 -16.26 2.28
C ILE A 88 -2.80 -16.32 2.56
N GLN A 89 -2.20 -15.21 3.00
CA GLN A 89 -0.78 -15.14 3.33
C GLN A 89 -0.42 -16.00 4.53
N GLY A 90 -1.26 -16.00 5.57
CA GLY A 90 -1.12 -16.85 6.75
C GLY A 90 -1.17 -18.34 6.39
N ARG A 91 -2.10 -18.76 5.53
CA ARG A 91 -2.19 -20.15 5.06
C ARG A 91 -0.98 -20.58 4.25
N ARG A 92 -0.43 -19.73 3.37
CA ARG A 92 0.82 -20.06 2.65
C ARG A 92 2.01 -20.19 3.58
N LYS A 93 2.13 -19.30 4.56
CA LYS A 93 3.20 -19.34 5.57
C LYS A 93 3.11 -20.59 6.45
N ALA A 94 1.90 -21.05 6.75
CA ALA A 94 1.66 -22.27 7.55
C ALA A 94 1.76 -23.58 6.74
N GLY A 95 1.51 -23.54 5.43
CA GLY A 95 1.49 -24.72 4.55
C GLY A 95 2.85 -25.14 3.95
N TYR A 96 3.90 -24.35 4.17
CA TYR A 96 5.27 -24.69 3.80
C TYR A 96 6.09 -24.97 5.07
N PRO A 97 6.47 -26.22 5.38
CA PRO A 97 7.61 -26.45 6.23
C PRO A 97 8.86 -25.93 5.48
N GLU A 98 9.63 -25.14 6.19
CA GLU A 98 10.93 -24.64 5.78
C GLU A 98 11.92 -25.82 5.67
N GLU A 99 11.99 -26.45 4.50
CA GLU A 99 13.04 -27.40 4.08
C GLU A 99 13.35 -27.05 2.61
N GLY A 100 14.44 -26.42 2.15
CA GLY A 100 15.71 -25.82 2.61
C GLY A 100 16.45 -25.35 1.31
N PRO A 101 17.68 -24.80 1.30
CA PRO A 101 18.57 -24.54 2.42
C PRO A 101 18.87 -23.03 2.64
N ALA A 102 19.12 -22.67 3.91
CA ALA A 102 20.07 -21.62 4.25
C ALA A 102 21.50 -22.19 4.13
N ASP A 103 22.49 -21.29 4.01
CA ASP A 103 23.93 -21.48 3.75
C ASP A 103 24.26 -21.23 2.26
N THR A 104 25.05 -20.23 1.84
CA THR A 104 26.25 -19.68 2.49
C THR A 104 26.56 -18.29 1.92
N GLU A 105 26.78 -17.31 2.81
CA GLU A 105 27.74 -16.21 2.71
C GLU A 105 27.84 -15.33 1.45
N SER A 106 27.37 -14.09 1.58
CA SER A 106 28.27 -12.94 1.32
C SER A 106 28.02 -11.87 2.38
N SER A 107 28.53 -12.17 3.58
CA SER A 107 28.78 -11.18 4.62
C SER A 107 30.28 -10.89 4.60
N ALA A 108 30.67 -9.80 3.92
CA ALA A 108 31.78 -8.94 4.33
C ALA A 108 31.98 -7.81 3.32
N ALA A 109 31.33 -6.67 3.58
CA ALA A 109 32.01 -5.38 3.52
C ALA A 109 31.18 -4.37 4.31
N SER A 110 31.29 -4.43 5.63
CA SER A 110 31.04 -3.26 6.48
C SER A 110 31.95 -2.13 6.01
N GLY A 111 31.37 -0.96 5.75
CA GLY A 111 32.13 0.19 5.31
C GLY A 111 31.29 1.46 5.23
N THR A 112 30.94 2.00 6.39
CA THR A 112 30.96 3.44 6.65
C THR A 112 29.79 4.29 6.11
N THR A 113 28.98 4.71 7.08
CA THR A 113 28.17 5.93 7.16
C THR A 113 28.68 7.14 6.36
N PRO A 114 27.75 8.01 5.90
CA PRO A 114 28.03 9.08 4.94
C PRO A 114 28.81 10.24 5.56
N PRO A 115 29.80 10.83 4.87
CA PRO A 115 30.17 12.21 5.14
C PRO A 115 29.20 13.15 4.41
N SER A 116 28.48 13.89 5.24
CA SER A 116 27.85 15.19 5.01
C SER A 116 28.09 15.85 3.65
N GLU A 117 26.99 16.00 2.92
CA GLU A 117 26.79 17.07 1.95
C GLU A 117 27.02 18.42 2.66
N PRO A 118 28.01 19.24 2.27
CA PRO A 118 28.06 20.62 2.72
C PRO A 118 26.93 21.41 2.04
N PRO A 119 26.21 22.29 2.76
CA PRO A 119 25.18 23.12 2.15
C PRO A 119 25.79 24.02 1.07
N PRO A 120 25.05 24.37 0.00
CA PRO A 120 25.51 25.38 -0.93
C PRO A 120 25.70 26.69 -0.17
N SER A 121 26.87 27.31 -0.39
CA SER A 121 27.25 28.61 0.16
C SER A 121 26.13 29.63 0.01
N ALA A 122 25.50 29.97 1.13
CA ALA A 122 24.77 31.21 1.27
C ALA A 122 25.80 32.33 1.39
N ASP A 123 26.14 32.95 0.26
CA ASP A 123 26.84 34.22 0.22
C ASP A 123 26.25 35.08 -0.91
N THR A 124 25.07 35.65 -0.64
CA THR A 124 24.66 36.96 -1.16
C THR A 124 23.63 37.52 -0.19
N VAL A 125 24.12 38.07 0.92
CA VAL A 125 23.44 39.17 1.60
C VAL A 125 23.83 40.45 0.87
N SER A 126 22.89 41.05 0.15
CA SER A 126 22.89 42.49 -0.12
C SER A 126 21.58 43.04 0.45
N PRO A 127 21.62 43.72 1.60
CA PRO A 127 20.49 44.46 2.13
C PRO A 127 20.61 45.95 1.76
N THR A 128 19.65 46.49 1.02
CA THR A 128 19.14 47.87 1.15
C THR A 128 17.98 48.00 0.15
N ASP A 129 16.74 47.92 0.60
CA ASP A 129 16.00 49.06 1.17
C ASP A 129 16.01 50.28 0.25
N THR A 130 14.94 50.42 -0.53
CA THR A 130 14.42 51.74 -0.92
C THR A 130 12.92 51.60 -1.08
N GLY A 131 12.20 52.11 -0.08
CA GLY A 131 10.75 52.29 -0.12
C GLY A 131 10.29 53.33 -1.16
N PRO A 132 8.97 53.52 -1.27
CA PRO A 132 8.34 54.26 -2.37
C PRO A 132 8.31 55.78 -2.14
N THR A 133 8.45 56.53 -3.22
CA THR A 133 7.92 57.89 -3.41
C THR A 133 7.46 58.04 -4.84
#